data_AF-M0B4R7-F1
#
_entry.id   AF-M0B4R7-F1
#
_cell.length_a   1.000
_cell.length_b   1.000
_cell.length_c   1.000
_cell.angle_alpha   90.00
_cell.angle_beta   90.00
_cell.angle_gamma   90.00
#
_symmetry.space_group_name_H-M   'P 1'
#
loop_
_entity.id
_entity.type
_entity.pdbx_description
1 polymer ?
#
loop_
_entity_poly.entity_id
_entity_poly.type
_entity_poly.pdbx_seq_one_letter_code
_entity_poly.pdbx_strand_id
1 'polypeptide(L)'
;MTNGPNRIKAVENVFEIVENVGKLDGCRVRELADHMDLPKSTAHIYLKTLEDTGYVVRRNEKYQLSLRFLNVGGQVRHNNSLYQVGRNKVDDLARTISEVATIGCEENGYRVMLYRTEPTGAIFNNASTGEYTRMHWTALGKAILSQKSDGEITEIADRHGLPRATEHTIVDRDALLDEIETIRLQGYAIEDEERVKGVKSVAVQVESDGETPDAAISVAGPKHEFTPDRIQEELLPALQNTANVVELKTKHY
;
A
#
# COMPACT_ATOMS: atom_id res chain seq x y z
N MET A 1 36.81 -7.09 3.56
CA MET A 1 36.05 -7.55 2.38
C MET A 1 34.77 -8.18 2.90
N THR A 2 33.70 -7.40 3.02
CA THR A 2 32.39 -7.90 3.38
C THR A 2 31.83 -8.61 2.15
N ASN A 3 31.78 -9.95 2.19
CA ASN A 3 31.05 -10.74 1.19
C ASN A 3 29.60 -10.23 1.19
N GLY A 4 29.19 -9.60 0.09
CA GLY A 4 27.79 -9.27 -0.11
C GLY A 4 26.94 -10.55 -0.04
N PRO A 5 25.65 -10.45 0.33
CA PRO A 5 24.78 -11.62 0.38
C PRO A 5 24.79 -12.37 -0.96
N ASN A 6 24.82 -13.71 -0.92
CA ASN A 6 24.71 -14.57 -2.10
C ASN A 6 23.35 -14.36 -2.76
N ARG A 7 23.27 -13.44 -3.73
CA ARG A 7 22.04 -13.10 -4.48
C ARG A 7 22.04 -13.80 -5.84
N ILE A 8 20.89 -14.36 -6.23
CA ILE A 8 20.70 -15.00 -7.54
C ILE A 8 20.15 -13.95 -8.50
N LYS A 9 21.03 -13.35 -9.31
CA LYS A 9 20.66 -12.29 -10.29
C LYS A 9 19.51 -12.70 -11.22
N ALA A 10 19.43 -13.97 -11.58
CA ALA A 10 18.35 -14.47 -12.43
C ALA A 10 16.96 -14.30 -11.80
N VAL A 11 16.84 -14.41 -10.46
CA VAL A 11 15.57 -14.23 -9.74
C VAL A 11 15.16 -12.75 -9.74
N GLU A 12 16.11 -11.85 -9.54
CA GLU A 12 15.88 -10.41 -9.57
C GLU A 12 15.37 -9.96 -10.94
N ASN A 13 16.05 -10.38 -12.01
CA ASN A 13 15.66 -10.10 -13.38
C ASN A 13 14.24 -10.61 -13.69
N VAL A 14 13.84 -11.77 -13.15
CA VAL A 14 12.49 -12.31 -13.37
C VAL A 14 11.43 -11.38 -12.79
N PHE A 15 11.59 -10.92 -11.54
CA PHE A 15 10.63 -10.01 -10.93
C PHE A 15 10.62 -8.64 -11.62
N GLU A 16 11.78 -8.14 -12.00
CA GLU A 16 11.87 -6.88 -12.77
C GLU A 16 11.15 -6.99 -14.13
N ILE A 17 11.29 -8.13 -14.81
CA ILE A 17 10.56 -8.40 -16.06
C ILE A 17 9.04 -8.47 -15.80
N VAL A 18 8.60 -9.16 -14.74
CA VAL A 18 7.18 -9.26 -14.38
C VAL A 18 6.59 -7.86 -14.12
N GLU A 19 7.28 -7.02 -13.36
CA GLU A 19 6.85 -5.64 -13.11
C GLU A 19 6.76 -4.82 -14.40
N ASN A 20 7.75 -4.92 -15.29
CA ASN A 20 7.76 -4.16 -16.54
C ASN A 20 6.72 -4.65 -17.54
N VAL A 21 6.48 -5.96 -17.64
CA VAL A 21 5.38 -6.52 -18.45
C VAL A 21 4.03 -5.97 -17.95
N GLY A 22 3.86 -5.86 -16.63
CA GLY A 22 2.67 -5.25 -16.03
C GLY A 22 2.53 -3.76 -16.34
N LYS A 23 3.59 -2.97 -16.18
CA LYS A 23 3.62 -1.52 -16.47
C LYS A 23 3.31 -1.21 -17.94
N LEU A 24 3.72 -2.08 -18.86
CA LEU A 24 3.50 -1.92 -20.30
C LEU A 24 2.12 -2.41 -20.78
N ASP A 25 1.27 -2.94 -19.88
CA ASP A 25 0.01 -3.63 -20.22
C ASP A 25 0.21 -4.74 -21.27
N GLY A 26 1.33 -5.46 -21.10
CA GLY A 26 1.82 -6.46 -22.02
C GLY A 26 2.68 -5.93 -23.16
N CYS A 27 3.70 -6.71 -23.51
CA CYS A 27 4.76 -6.27 -24.42
C CYS A 27 5.20 -7.37 -25.40
N ARG A 28 5.78 -6.95 -26.52
CA ARG A 28 6.59 -7.79 -27.40
C ARG A 28 8.01 -7.92 -26.83
N VAL A 29 8.74 -8.96 -27.25
CA VAL A 29 10.14 -9.19 -26.81
C VAL A 29 11.02 -7.96 -27.02
N ARG A 30 10.89 -7.30 -28.18
CA ARG A 30 11.67 -6.10 -28.50
C ARG A 30 11.35 -4.93 -27.57
N GLU A 31 10.07 -4.72 -27.26
CA GLU A 31 9.65 -3.62 -26.38
C GLU A 31 10.23 -3.82 -24.97
N LEU A 32 10.18 -5.04 -24.43
CA LEU A 32 10.79 -5.35 -23.15
C LEU A 32 12.32 -5.20 -23.17
N ALA A 33 12.98 -5.73 -24.21
CA ALA A 33 14.43 -5.64 -24.38
C ALA A 33 14.91 -4.19 -24.43
N ASP A 34 14.24 -3.35 -25.23
CA ASP A 34 14.56 -1.94 -25.38
C ASP A 34 14.25 -1.16 -24.08
N HIS A 35 13.20 -1.53 -23.34
CA HIS A 35 12.83 -0.86 -22.07
C HIS A 35 13.78 -1.17 -20.91
N MET A 36 14.29 -2.40 -20.83
CA MET A 36 15.16 -2.87 -19.74
C MET A 36 16.65 -2.88 -20.09
N ASP A 37 17.02 -2.41 -21.28
CA ASP A 37 18.38 -2.50 -21.83
C ASP A 37 18.96 -3.94 -21.78
N LEU A 38 18.13 -4.91 -22.20
CA LEU A 38 18.50 -6.33 -22.24
C LEU A 38 18.75 -6.81 -23.67
N PRO A 39 19.69 -7.76 -23.89
CA PRO A 39 19.78 -8.45 -25.17
C PRO A 39 18.45 -9.13 -25.53
N LYS A 40 18.02 -9.03 -26.79
CA LYS A 40 16.74 -9.62 -27.26
C LYS A 40 16.66 -11.13 -26.98
N SER A 41 17.78 -11.85 -27.11
CA SER A 41 17.86 -13.27 -26.79
C SER A 41 17.58 -13.55 -25.31
N THR A 42 18.11 -12.72 -24.42
CA THR A 42 17.87 -12.80 -22.96
C THR A 42 16.42 -12.52 -22.62
N ALA A 43 15.84 -11.42 -23.12
CA ALA A 43 14.43 -11.08 -22.91
C ALA A 43 13.50 -12.19 -23.43
N HIS A 44 13.83 -12.77 -24.60
CA HIS A 44 13.08 -13.90 -25.16
C HIS A 44 13.11 -15.13 -24.26
N ILE A 45 14.28 -15.52 -23.73
CA ILE A 45 14.42 -16.67 -22.83
C ILE A 45 13.57 -16.47 -21.57
N TYR A 46 13.67 -15.31 -20.91
CA TYR A 46 12.87 -15.04 -19.71
C TYR A 46 11.37 -15.08 -19.98
N LEU A 47 10.89 -14.40 -21.02
CA LEU A 47 9.47 -14.39 -21.39
C LEU A 47 8.99 -15.80 -21.75
N LYS A 48 9.82 -16.59 -22.44
CA LYS A 48 9.49 -17.97 -22.77
C LYS A 48 9.43 -18.86 -21.54
N THR A 49 10.38 -18.73 -20.60
CA THR A 49 10.35 -19.44 -19.32
C THR A 49 9.12 -19.05 -18.48
N LEU A 50 8.76 -17.77 -18.44
CA LEU A 50 7.56 -17.30 -17.75
C LEU A 50 6.26 -17.79 -18.40
N GLU A 51 6.25 -17.91 -19.74
CA GLU A 51 5.15 -18.53 -20.49
C GLU A 51 5.03 -20.02 -20.18
N ASP A 52 6.14 -20.76 -20.23
CA ASP A 52 6.17 -22.22 -19.99
C ASP A 52 5.82 -22.56 -18.53
N THR A 53 6.11 -21.66 -17.59
CA THR A 53 5.68 -21.77 -16.17
C THR A 53 4.28 -21.20 -15.92
N GLY A 54 3.63 -20.60 -16.91
CA GLY A 54 2.26 -20.11 -16.85
C GLY A 54 2.05 -18.81 -16.06
N TYR A 55 3.11 -18.08 -15.72
CA TYR A 55 3.01 -16.74 -15.11
C TYR A 55 2.85 -15.63 -16.14
N VAL A 56 3.19 -15.90 -17.39
CA VAL A 56 2.90 -15.04 -18.53
C VAL A 56 2.08 -15.83 -19.55
N VAL A 57 1.21 -15.15 -20.28
CA VAL A 57 0.46 -15.71 -21.42
C VAL A 57 0.74 -14.90 -22.66
N ARG A 58 0.70 -15.55 -23.83
CA ARG A 58 0.85 -14.87 -25.11
C ARG A 58 -0.51 -14.68 -25.79
N ARG A 59 -0.86 -13.44 -26.10
CA ARG A 59 -2.10 -13.05 -26.80
C ARG A 59 -1.77 -12.00 -27.85
N ASN A 60 -2.22 -12.18 -29.09
CA ASN A 60 -1.97 -11.24 -30.20
C ASN A 60 -0.48 -10.84 -30.31
N GLU A 61 0.41 -11.83 -30.20
CA GLU A 61 1.88 -11.68 -30.21
C GLU A 61 2.51 -10.88 -29.05
N LYS A 62 1.72 -10.43 -28.08
CA LYS A 62 2.18 -9.81 -26.84
C LYS A 62 2.22 -10.80 -25.69
N TYR A 63 3.23 -10.68 -24.86
CA TYR A 63 3.32 -11.34 -23.57
C TYR A 63 2.60 -10.48 -22.53
N GLN A 64 1.70 -11.09 -21.75
CA GLN A 64 0.91 -10.44 -20.70
C GLN A 64 1.02 -11.24 -19.40
N LEU A 65 0.92 -10.58 -18.25
CA LEU A 65 0.83 -11.28 -16.97
C LEU A 65 -0.41 -12.18 -16.95
N SER A 66 -0.25 -13.40 -16.45
CA SER A 66 -1.35 -14.35 -16.36
C SER A 66 -2.20 -14.13 -15.12
N LEU A 67 -3.42 -14.68 -15.12
CA LEU A 67 -4.30 -14.67 -13.95
C LEU A 67 -3.73 -15.50 -12.77
N ARG A 68 -2.61 -16.21 -12.94
CA ARG A 68 -1.94 -16.93 -11.85
C ARG A 68 -1.51 -15.98 -10.73
N PHE A 69 -1.15 -14.75 -11.05
CA PHE A 69 -0.86 -13.73 -10.04
C PHE A 69 -2.09 -13.37 -9.19
N LEU A 70 -3.31 -13.42 -9.75
CA LEU A 70 -4.54 -13.24 -8.97
C LEU A 70 -4.76 -14.39 -7.98
N ASN A 71 -4.41 -15.62 -8.34
CA ASN A 71 -4.48 -16.75 -7.41
C ASN A 71 -3.48 -16.56 -6.25
N VAL A 72 -2.22 -16.23 -6.56
CA VAL A 72 -1.19 -16.01 -5.52
C VAL A 72 -1.56 -14.85 -4.61
N GLY A 73 -1.84 -13.66 -5.16
CA GLY A 73 -2.23 -12.50 -4.37
C GLY A 73 -3.56 -12.70 -3.65
N GLY A 74 -4.50 -13.40 -4.27
CA GLY A 74 -5.76 -13.81 -3.68
C GLY A 74 -5.56 -14.69 -2.45
N GLN A 75 -4.71 -15.72 -2.52
CA GLN A 75 -4.40 -16.58 -1.38
C GLN A 75 -3.75 -15.82 -0.24
N VAL A 76 -2.74 -14.99 -0.53
CA VAL A 76 -2.08 -14.13 0.48
C VAL A 76 -3.12 -13.26 1.19
N ARG A 77 -3.98 -12.58 0.43
CA ARG A 77 -5.02 -11.71 0.98
C ARG A 77 -6.08 -12.48 1.78
N HIS A 78 -6.55 -13.63 1.29
CA HIS A 78 -7.57 -14.42 1.98
C HIS A 78 -7.03 -15.08 3.26
N ASN A 79 -5.73 -15.38 3.33
CA ASN A 79 -5.12 -15.94 4.54
C ASN A 79 -4.76 -14.88 5.58
N ASN A 80 -4.94 -13.60 5.27
CA ASN A 80 -4.70 -12.50 6.20
C ASN A 80 -5.95 -12.28 7.08
N SER A 81 -5.80 -12.45 8.40
CA SER A 81 -6.88 -12.33 9.39
C SER A 81 -7.52 -10.94 9.39
N LEU A 82 -6.70 -9.90 9.32
CA LEU A 82 -7.17 -8.51 9.26
C LEU A 82 -8.04 -8.26 8.03
N TYR A 83 -7.70 -8.83 6.87
CA TYR A 83 -8.56 -8.74 5.69
C TYR A 83 -9.89 -9.47 5.90
N GLN A 84 -9.86 -10.69 6.44
CA GLN A 84 -11.07 -11.51 6.66
C GLN A 84 -12.07 -10.82 7.59
N VAL A 85 -11.54 -10.23 8.67
CA VAL A 85 -12.33 -9.53 9.68
C VAL A 85 -12.76 -8.14 9.20
N GLY A 86 -11.83 -7.40 8.59
CA GLY A 86 -11.97 -5.98 8.32
C GLY A 86 -12.76 -5.64 7.07
N ARG A 87 -12.70 -6.45 6.01
CA ARG A 87 -13.25 -6.07 4.68
C ARG A 87 -14.71 -5.61 4.74
N ASN A 88 -15.58 -6.40 5.40
CA ASN A 88 -17.01 -6.10 5.47
C ASN A 88 -17.28 -4.84 6.32
N LYS A 89 -16.45 -4.59 7.35
CA LYS A 89 -16.59 -3.41 8.21
C LYS A 89 -16.15 -2.15 7.50
N VAL A 90 -15.09 -2.23 6.71
CA VAL A 90 -14.64 -1.13 5.86
C VAL A 90 -15.61 -0.86 4.72
N ASP A 91 -16.28 -1.88 4.17
CA ASP A 91 -17.38 -1.67 3.21
C ASP A 91 -18.56 -0.94 3.86
N ASP A 92 -18.95 -1.31 5.08
CA ASP A 92 -20.01 -0.63 5.82
C ASP A 92 -19.63 0.83 6.13
N LEU A 93 -18.36 1.07 6.51
CA LEU A 93 -17.82 2.42 6.73
C LEU A 93 -17.94 3.27 5.47
N ALA A 94 -17.43 2.80 4.33
CA ALA A 94 -17.50 3.51 3.06
C ALA A 94 -18.93 3.87 2.66
N ARG A 95 -19.88 2.94 2.84
CA ARG A 95 -21.30 3.20 2.57
C ARG A 95 -21.89 4.27 3.48
N THR A 96 -21.43 4.35 4.73
CA THR A 96 -21.96 5.29 5.73
C THR A 96 -21.51 6.71 5.44
N ILE A 97 -20.22 6.90 5.15
CA ILE A 97 -19.62 8.24 4.96
C ILE A 97 -19.58 8.69 3.50
N SER A 98 -19.94 7.78 2.57
CA SER A 98 -19.87 7.99 1.12
C SER A 98 -18.45 8.30 0.58
N GLU A 99 -17.41 7.80 1.24
CA GLU A 99 -16.00 7.96 0.86
C GLU A 99 -15.31 6.61 0.63
N VAL A 100 -14.13 6.66 0.00
CA VAL A 100 -13.28 5.48 -0.12
C VAL A 100 -12.66 5.15 1.24
N ALA A 101 -13.05 4.01 1.81
CA ALA A 101 -12.42 3.45 2.99
C ALA A 101 -11.38 2.36 2.63
N THR A 102 -10.30 2.27 3.40
CA THR A 102 -9.16 1.37 3.13
C THR A 102 -8.59 0.73 4.38
N ILE A 103 -7.89 -0.40 4.21
CA ILE A 103 -7.08 -1.07 5.24
C ILE A 103 -5.64 -1.11 4.74
N GLY A 104 -4.70 -0.64 5.56
CA GLY A 104 -3.27 -0.74 5.30
C GLY A 104 -2.55 -1.45 6.44
N CYS A 105 -1.43 -2.08 6.11
CA CYS A 105 -0.52 -2.68 7.10
C CYS A 105 0.93 -2.33 6.79
N GLU A 106 1.81 -2.53 7.76
CA GLU A 106 3.25 -2.48 7.56
C GLU A 106 3.79 -3.77 6.98
N GLU A 107 4.67 -3.66 5.99
CA GLU A 107 5.56 -4.75 5.62
C GLU A 107 6.91 -4.18 5.16
N ASN A 108 8.00 -4.60 5.82
CA ASN A 108 9.37 -4.20 5.50
C ASN A 108 9.59 -2.68 5.41
N GLY A 109 8.97 -1.90 6.28
CA GLY A 109 9.06 -0.44 6.32
C GLY A 109 8.20 0.30 5.28
N TYR A 110 7.31 -0.43 4.59
CA TYR A 110 6.36 0.13 3.63
C TYR A 110 4.93 0.01 4.12
N ARG A 111 4.09 0.97 3.71
CA ARG A 111 2.63 0.85 3.78
C ARG A 111 2.19 -0.05 2.63
N VAL A 112 1.62 -1.20 2.95
CA VAL A 112 0.96 -2.10 1.99
C VAL A 112 -0.55 -1.87 2.01
N MET A 113 -1.15 -1.65 0.85
CA MET A 113 -2.60 -1.53 0.71
C MET A 113 -3.26 -2.91 0.74
N LEU A 114 -3.81 -3.33 1.88
CA LEU A 114 -4.44 -4.64 2.04
C LEU A 114 -5.84 -4.69 1.43
N TYR A 115 -6.64 -3.64 1.63
CA TYR A 115 -7.99 -3.55 1.12
C TYR A 115 -8.39 -2.11 0.82
N ARG A 116 -9.21 -1.94 -0.21
CA ARG A 116 -9.80 -0.66 -0.59
C ARG A 116 -11.20 -0.92 -1.14
N THR A 117 -12.15 -0.12 -0.69
CA THR A 117 -13.53 -0.11 -1.20
C THR A 117 -13.60 0.49 -2.59
N GLU A 118 -14.59 0.06 -3.38
CA GLU A 118 -14.89 0.71 -4.65
C GLU A 118 -15.45 2.12 -4.41
N PRO A 119 -14.97 3.15 -5.14
CA PRO A 119 -15.49 4.50 -4.98
C PRO A 119 -16.98 4.56 -5.31
N THR A 120 -17.76 5.28 -4.50
CA THR A 120 -19.17 5.60 -4.76
C THR A 120 -19.35 6.67 -5.85
N GLY A 121 -18.27 7.37 -6.24
CA GLY A 121 -18.26 8.48 -7.21
C GLY A 121 -17.09 8.43 -8.22
N ALA A 122 -16.86 9.54 -8.94
CA ALA A 122 -15.88 9.60 -10.02
C ALA A 122 -14.44 9.33 -9.54
N ILE A 123 -13.76 8.48 -10.32
CA ILE A 123 -12.38 7.97 -10.23
C ILE A 123 -11.43 8.84 -9.38
N PHE A 124 -11.32 8.52 -8.09
CA PHE A 124 -10.10 8.79 -7.34
C PHE A 124 -9.12 7.65 -7.61
N ASN A 125 -8.30 7.86 -8.63
CA ASN A 125 -7.09 7.08 -8.83
C ASN A 125 -6.16 7.39 -7.65
N ASN A 126 -5.63 6.37 -6.97
CA ASN A 126 -4.30 6.54 -6.38
C ASN A 126 -3.64 5.31 -5.80
N ALA A 127 -4.37 4.32 -5.30
CA ALA A 127 -3.73 3.12 -4.76
C ALA A 127 -4.50 1.83 -5.03
N SER A 128 -3.80 0.88 -5.65
CA SER A 128 -4.31 -0.47 -5.90
C SER A 128 -4.09 -1.35 -4.68
N THR A 129 -4.92 -2.38 -4.49
CA THR A 129 -4.60 -3.45 -3.53
C THR A 129 -3.24 -4.06 -3.86
N GLY A 130 -2.42 -4.28 -2.84
CA GLY A 130 -1.05 -4.75 -2.97
C GLY A 130 -0.03 -3.66 -3.29
N GLU A 131 -0.43 -2.39 -3.39
CA GLU A 131 0.53 -1.31 -3.55
C GLU A 131 1.39 -1.11 -2.30
N TYR A 132 2.71 -1.04 -2.50
CA TYR A 132 3.69 -0.61 -1.52
C TYR A 132 4.00 0.87 -1.72
N THR A 133 4.01 1.63 -0.63
CA THR A 133 4.42 3.04 -0.64
C THR A 133 5.14 3.42 0.65
N ARG A 134 5.78 4.59 0.67
CA ARG A 134 6.37 5.15 1.88
C ARG A 134 5.34 5.41 2.98
N MET A 135 5.74 5.19 4.22
CA MET A 135 4.89 5.39 5.40
C MET A 135 4.57 6.87 5.66
N HIS A 136 5.57 7.75 5.47
CA HIS A 136 5.55 9.11 6.01
C HIS A 136 4.54 10.06 5.37
N TRP A 137 4.08 9.77 4.15
CA TRP A 137 3.26 10.71 3.37
C TRP A 137 1.79 10.28 3.22
N THR A 138 1.35 9.24 3.94
CA THR A 138 -0.05 8.78 3.91
C THR A 138 -0.61 8.74 5.32
N ALA A 139 -1.90 9.03 5.49
CA ALA A 139 -2.54 8.95 6.80
C ALA A 139 -2.41 7.53 7.39
N LEU A 140 -2.64 6.49 6.56
CA LEU A 140 -2.43 5.09 6.96
C LEU A 140 -1.02 4.86 7.48
N GLY A 141 0.00 5.24 6.70
CA GLY A 141 1.38 5.00 7.06
C GLY A 141 1.79 5.76 8.33
N LYS A 142 1.35 7.01 8.50
CA LYS A 142 1.60 7.77 9.72
C LYS A 142 0.86 7.18 10.95
N ALA A 143 -0.38 6.73 10.80
CA ALA A 143 -1.10 6.01 11.86
C ALA A 143 -0.50 4.63 12.20
N ILE A 144 0.20 4.01 11.24
CA ILE A 144 0.97 2.78 11.49
C ILE A 144 2.27 3.12 12.23
N LEU A 145 2.98 4.18 11.82
CA LEU A 145 4.20 4.62 12.50
C LEU A 145 3.96 5.04 13.96
N SER A 146 2.77 5.55 14.31
CA SER A 146 2.46 5.90 15.70
C SER A 146 2.44 4.72 16.67
N GLN A 147 2.33 3.49 16.16
CA GLN A 147 2.41 2.24 16.94
C GLN A 147 3.86 1.81 17.21
N LYS A 148 4.84 2.40 16.50
CA LYS A 148 6.26 2.04 16.59
C LYS A 148 7.03 2.98 17.50
N SER A 149 8.18 2.52 17.99
CA SER A 149 9.14 3.38 18.69
C SER A 149 9.86 4.34 17.74
N ASP A 150 10.36 5.47 18.27
CA ASP A 150 11.10 6.46 17.47
C ASP A 150 12.36 5.87 16.81
N GLY A 151 12.97 4.87 17.44
CA GLY A 151 14.09 4.12 16.87
C GLY A 151 13.69 3.34 15.61
N GLU A 152 12.58 2.62 15.65
CA GLU A 152 12.05 1.89 14.48
C GLU A 152 11.62 2.84 13.36
N ILE A 153 10.97 3.97 13.69
CA ILE A 153 10.60 5.00 12.72
C ILE A 153 11.87 5.56 12.04
N THR A 154 12.91 5.82 12.82
CA THR A 154 14.20 6.28 12.33
C THR A 154 14.84 5.27 11.38
N GLU A 155 14.85 3.98 11.74
CA GLU A 155 15.37 2.92 10.88
C GLU A 155 14.60 2.79 9.55
N ILE A 156 13.27 2.92 9.58
CA ILE A 156 12.42 2.93 8.37
C ILE A 156 12.78 4.13 7.49
N ALA A 157 12.90 5.31 8.08
CA ALA A 157 13.26 6.53 7.36
C ALA A 157 14.68 6.46 6.77
N ASP A 158 15.65 5.90 7.50
CA ASP A 158 17.02 5.69 7.02
C ASP A 158 17.09 4.70 5.87
N ARG A 159 16.34 3.60 5.96
CA ARG A 159 16.35 2.53 4.94
C ARG A 159 15.67 2.94 3.64
N HIS A 160 14.58 3.70 3.73
CA HIS A 160 13.69 3.98 2.60
C HIS A 160 13.75 5.43 2.11
N GLY A 161 14.30 6.32 2.92
CA GLY A 161 14.27 7.77 2.70
C GLY A 161 12.87 8.37 2.87
N LEU A 162 12.83 9.69 2.89
CA LEU A 162 11.61 10.50 2.92
C LEU A 162 11.48 11.29 1.61
N PRO A 163 11.23 10.60 0.46
CA PRO A 163 11.12 11.29 -0.81
C PRO A 163 9.93 12.26 -0.81
N ARG A 164 10.11 13.36 -1.53
CA ARG A 164 9.07 14.36 -1.75
C ARG A 164 8.11 13.90 -2.85
N ALA A 165 6.81 13.89 -2.58
CA ALA A 165 5.76 13.71 -3.60
C ALA A 165 5.11 15.04 -3.99
N THR A 166 4.90 15.93 -3.01
CA THR A 166 4.36 17.29 -3.17
C THR A 166 5.15 18.28 -2.31
N GLU A 167 4.82 19.57 -2.40
CA GLU A 167 5.33 20.60 -1.50
C GLU A 167 4.94 20.36 -0.02
N HIS A 168 3.85 19.63 0.24
CA HIS A 168 3.32 19.35 1.57
C HIS A 168 3.94 18.11 2.23
N THR A 169 4.63 17.26 1.46
CA THR A 169 5.25 16.06 2.00
C THR A 169 6.27 16.40 3.09
N ILE A 170 6.16 15.74 4.24
CA ILE A 170 7.20 15.76 5.29
C ILE A 170 8.45 15.06 4.74
N VAL A 171 9.59 15.76 4.66
CA VAL A 171 10.85 15.19 4.13
C VAL A 171 11.98 15.18 5.14
N ASP A 172 11.71 15.66 6.34
CA ASP A 172 12.64 15.74 7.46
C ASP A 172 12.26 14.73 8.54
N ARG A 173 13.27 14.11 9.16
CA ARG A 173 13.07 13.05 10.15
C ARG A 173 12.51 13.59 11.45
N ASP A 174 13.04 14.71 11.93
CA ASP A 174 12.63 15.28 13.21
C ASP A 174 11.19 15.80 13.08
N ALA A 175 10.88 16.44 11.95
CA ALA A 175 9.50 16.83 11.63
C ALA A 175 8.53 15.63 11.53
N LEU A 176 9.00 14.48 11.02
CA LEU A 176 8.18 13.25 11.02
C LEU A 176 7.95 12.76 12.45
N LEU A 177 8.98 12.73 13.30
CA LEU A 177 8.82 12.31 14.69
C LEU A 177 7.86 13.21 15.47
N ASP A 178 7.96 14.53 15.29
CA ASP A 178 7.04 15.51 15.91
C ASP A 178 5.58 15.31 15.44
N GLU A 179 5.37 15.04 14.15
CA GLU A 179 4.06 14.72 13.59
C GLU A 179 3.52 13.40 14.18
N ILE A 180 4.36 12.37 14.28
CA ILE A 180 3.95 11.08 14.85
C ILE A 180 3.61 11.22 16.34
N GLU A 181 4.33 12.04 17.10
CA GLU A 181 4.00 12.33 18.50
C GLU A 181 2.63 13.03 18.62
N THR A 182 2.35 13.98 17.73
CA THR A 182 1.02 14.61 17.63
C THR A 182 -0.06 13.57 17.36
N ILE A 183 0.20 12.63 16.45
CA ILE A 183 -0.72 11.52 16.10
C ILE A 183 -0.96 10.60 17.29
N ARG A 184 0.08 10.24 18.05
CA ARG A 184 -0.04 9.44 19.28
C ARG A 184 -0.94 10.12 20.31
N LEU A 185 -0.81 11.44 20.48
CA LEU A 185 -1.61 12.22 21.43
C LEU A 185 -3.07 12.36 21.02
N GLN A 186 -3.36 12.59 19.74
CA GLN A 186 -4.73 12.81 19.26
C GLN A 186 -5.46 11.53 18.85
N GLY A 187 -4.73 10.43 18.60
CA GLY A 187 -5.27 9.12 18.25
C GLY A 187 -5.69 8.94 16.78
N TYR A 188 -5.30 9.86 15.90
CA TYR A 188 -5.56 9.76 14.45
C TYR A 188 -4.51 10.53 13.64
N ALA A 189 -4.35 10.14 12.38
CA ALA A 189 -3.47 10.78 11.42
C ALA A 189 -4.27 11.47 10.31
N ILE A 190 -3.78 12.61 9.84
CA ILE A 190 -4.29 13.30 8.65
C ILE A 190 -3.19 13.34 7.61
N GLU A 191 -3.51 13.02 6.36
CA GLU A 191 -2.72 13.41 5.19
C GLU A 191 -3.43 14.58 4.51
N ASP A 192 -2.74 15.70 4.36
CA ASP A 192 -3.28 16.86 3.64
C ASP A 192 -2.42 17.16 2.42
N GLU A 193 -2.77 16.56 1.27
CA GLU A 193 -2.08 16.72 -0.01
C GLU A 193 -0.60 16.30 -0.01
N GLU A 194 -0.17 15.47 0.95
CA GLU A 194 1.23 15.05 1.07
C GLU A 194 1.65 14.08 -0.04
N ARG A 195 0.75 13.19 -0.47
CA ARG A 195 1.02 12.27 -1.58
C ARG A 195 0.49 12.82 -2.90
N VAL A 196 -0.75 13.33 -2.91
CA VAL A 196 -1.41 13.85 -4.12
C VAL A 196 -2.20 15.12 -3.83
N LYS A 197 -1.99 16.14 -4.67
CA LYS A 197 -2.72 17.41 -4.58
C LYS A 197 -4.22 17.21 -4.75
N GLY A 198 -5.00 17.92 -3.96
CA GLY A 198 -6.45 17.85 -3.91
C GLY A 198 -7.01 16.66 -3.13
N VAL A 199 -6.17 15.80 -2.55
CA VAL A 199 -6.60 14.65 -1.74
C VAL A 199 -6.31 14.89 -0.26
N LYS A 200 -7.27 14.55 0.59
CA LYS A 200 -7.09 14.47 2.04
C LYS A 200 -7.53 13.10 2.53
N SER A 201 -6.84 12.56 3.52
CA SER A 201 -7.24 11.31 4.17
C SER A 201 -7.09 11.39 5.69
N VAL A 202 -7.92 10.62 6.38
CA VAL A 202 -7.89 10.48 7.85
C VAL A 202 -7.76 9.01 8.18
N ALA A 203 -6.88 8.66 9.10
CA ALA A 203 -6.63 7.28 9.49
C ALA A 203 -6.56 7.12 11.00
N VAL A 204 -6.96 5.94 11.47
CA VAL A 204 -6.79 5.50 12.86
C VAL A 204 -6.06 4.16 12.86
N GLN A 205 -5.25 3.92 13.89
CA GLN A 205 -4.60 2.63 14.09
C GLN A 205 -5.62 1.52 14.33
N VAL A 206 -5.23 0.29 14.03
CA VAL A 206 -5.91 -0.94 14.45
C VAL A 206 -4.91 -1.70 15.30
N GLU A 207 -5.17 -1.80 16.59
CA GLU A 207 -4.31 -2.54 17.52
C GLU A 207 -4.18 -4.01 17.11
N SER A 208 -2.94 -4.45 16.98
CA SER A 208 -2.57 -5.86 16.82
C SER A 208 -2.42 -6.53 18.19
N ASP A 209 -2.66 -7.84 18.23
CA ASP A 209 -2.31 -8.71 19.36
C ASP A 209 -0.83 -9.14 19.37
N GLY A 210 -0.03 -8.62 18.45
CA GLY A 210 1.40 -8.91 18.31
C GLY A 210 1.71 -10.07 17.35
N GLU A 211 0.71 -10.82 16.89
CA GLU A 211 0.88 -11.85 15.85
C GLU A 211 0.61 -11.28 14.44
N THR A 212 -0.14 -10.17 14.35
CA THR A 212 -0.44 -9.49 13.08
C THR A 212 0.42 -8.23 12.89
N PRO A 213 0.79 -7.87 11.65
CA PRO A 213 1.51 -6.63 11.39
C PRO A 213 0.72 -5.39 11.83
N ASP A 214 1.42 -4.35 12.26
CA ASP A 214 0.80 -3.05 12.58
C ASP A 214 -0.07 -2.57 11.42
N ALA A 215 -1.28 -2.12 11.75
CA ALA A 215 -2.28 -1.80 10.75
C ALA A 215 -3.05 -0.53 11.09
N ALA A 216 -3.73 0.00 10.07
CA ALA A 216 -4.61 1.14 10.18
C ALA A 216 -5.76 1.04 9.19
N ILE A 217 -6.85 1.75 9.50
CA ILE A 217 -7.98 1.97 8.61
C ILE A 217 -8.04 3.46 8.30
N SER A 218 -8.37 3.80 7.06
CA SER A 218 -8.51 5.20 6.65
C SER A 218 -9.68 5.43 5.74
N VAL A 219 -10.04 6.71 5.62
CA VAL A 219 -10.98 7.23 4.64
C VAL A 219 -10.30 8.34 3.86
N ALA A 220 -10.53 8.39 2.55
CA ALA A 220 -9.85 9.34 1.66
C ALA A 220 -10.79 9.84 0.57
N GLY A 221 -10.64 11.12 0.23
CA GLY A 221 -11.46 11.76 -0.78
C GLY A 221 -10.95 13.16 -1.15
N PRO A 222 -11.76 13.96 -1.88
CA PRO A 222 -11.42 15.32 -2.23
C PRO A 222 -11.20 16.18 -0.98
N LYS A 223 -10.11 16.95 -0.93
CA LYS A 223 -9.77 17.82 0.21
C LYS A 223 -10.91 18.75 0.64
N HIS A 224 -11.67 19.29 -0.31
CA HIS A 224 -12.76 20.23 -0.02
C HIS A 224 -13.94 19.58 0.71
N GLU A 225 -14.07 18.25 0.65
CA GLU A 225 -15.09 17.49 1.37
C GLU A 225 -14.61 17.09 2.78
N PHE A 226 -13.33 17.24 3.11
CA PHE A 226 -12.71 16.87 4.39
C PHE A 226 -12.46 18.11 5.26
N THR A 227 -13.53 18.84 5.57
CA THR A 227 -13.50 19.99 6.48
C THR A 227 -13.22 19.56 7.93
N PRO A 228 -12.62 20.40 8.79
CA PRO A 228 -12.39 20.07 10.19
C PRO A 228 -13.63 19.53 10.93
N ASP A 229 -14.80 20.18 10.76
CA ASP A 229 -16.03 19.77 11.41
C ASP A 229 -16.46 18.36 10.97
N ARG A 230 -16.50 18.10 9.65
CA ARG A 230 -16.80 16.75 9.14
C ARG A 230 -15.82 15.69 9.62
N ILE A 231 -14.52 16.02 9.71
CA ILE A 231 -13.53 15.08 10.27
C ILE A 231 -13.89 14.72 11.71
N GLN A 232 -14.16 15.72 12.55
CA GLN A 232 -14.39 15.50 13.99
C GLN A 232 -15.78 14.90 14.29
N GLU A 233 -16.82 15.33 13.58
CA GLU A 233 -18.20 14.97 13.89
C GLU A 233 -18.67 13.71 13.17
N GLU A 234 -18.10 13.36 12.01
CA GLU A 234 -18.56 12.26 11.16
C GLU A 234 -17.46 11.21 10.93
N LEU A 235 -16.34 11.60 10.32
CA LEU A 235 -15.35 10.65 9.81
C LEU A 235 -14.59 9.93 10.92
N LEU A 236 -14.10 10.69 11.92
CA LEU A 236 -13.30 10.15 13.01
C LEU A 236 -14.11 9.20 13.92
N PRO A 237 -15.33 9.54 14.37
CA PRO A 237 -16.17 8.61 15.13
C PRO A 237 -16.47 7.32 14.36
N ALA A 238 -16.76 7.41 13.06
CA ALA A 238 -17.03 6.25 12.21
C ALA A 238 -15.78 5.36 12.04
N LEU A 239 -14.61 5.97 11.85
CA LEU A 239 -13.32 5.30 11.78
C LEU A 239 -12.99 4.56 13.09
N GLN A 240 -13.06 5.25 14.23
CA GLN A 240 -12.76 4.66 15.54
C GLN A 240 -13.70 3.50 15.88
N ASN A 241 -15.00 3.64 15.61
CA ASN A 241 -15.94 2.53 15.78
C ASN A 241 -15.58 1.33 14.89
N THR A 242 -15.22 1.59 13.63
CA THR A 242 -14.81 0.54 12.69
C THR A 242 -13.54 -0.17 13.19
N ALA A 243 -12.52 0.59 13.61
CA ALA A 243 -11.27 0.07 14.14
C ALA A 243 -11.52 -0.81 15.38
N ASN A 244 -12.25 -0.31 16.38
CA ASN A 244 -12.59 -1.08 17.59
C ASN A 244 -13.27 -2.42 17.27
N VAL A 245 -14.21 -2.44 16.31
CA VAL A 245 -14.89 -3.70 15.93
C VAL A 245 -13.93 -4.65 15.21
N VAL A 246 -13.01 -4.12 14.41
CA VAL A 246 -11.99 -4.93 13.73
C VAL A 246 -11.01 -5.52 14.75
N GLU A 247 -10.50 -4.71 15.69
CA GLU A 247 -9.60 -5.15 16.76
C GLU A 247 -10.20 -6.29 17.60
N LEU A 248 -11.44 -6.11 18.08
CA LEU A 248 -12.12 -7.12 18.89
C LEU A 248 -12.30 -8.44 18.14
N LYS A 249 -12.53 -8.40 16.83
CA LYS A 249 -12.72 -9.60 16.03
C LYS A 249 -11.40 -10.26 15.65
N THR A 250 -10.34 -9.50 15.43
CA THR A 250 -9.01 -10.04 15.15
C THR A 250 -8.46 -10.81 16.36
N LYS A 251 -8.65 -10.31 17.59
CA LYS A 251 -8.26 -11.00 18.85
C LYS A 251 -8.97 -12.33 19.11
N HIS A 252 -9.97 -12.68 18.31
CA HIS A 252 -10.80 -13.89 18.46
C HIS A 252 -10.84 -14.75 17.20
N TYR A 253 -9.97 -14.47 16.22
CA TYR A 253 -9.87 -15.18 14.95
C TYR A 253 -8.72 -16.18 14.96
#